data_AF-A0A5P2CIQ2-F1
#
_entry.id   AF-A0A5P2CIQ2-F1
#
_cell.length_a   1.000
_cell.length_b   1.000
_cell.length_c   1.000
_cell.angle_alpha   90.00
_cell.angle_beta   90.00
_cell.angle_gamma   90.00
#
_symmetry.space_group_name_H-M   'P 1'
#
loop_
_entity.id
_entity.type
_entity.pdbx_description
1 polymer ?
#
loop_
_entity_poly.entity_id
_entity_poly.type
_entity_poly.pdbx_seq_one_letter_code
_entity_poly.pdbx_strand_id
1 'polypeptide(L)'
;MSSDMLMTIGHSNHDLDTLVGLLRQNGVTAVADVRSVPASQFAPHFNRKSLEPALQATGIKYVFLGEELGARTDDMSCYVDGRVQYGRLAQTRKFREGIERLAKGAVTERIAIMCTEGEPLNCHRTVLVSRVLAEGGAVVQHIHGDGRVESHDSAMERLMAKFGLAEPELFRTPDERLDEALSRQEERIAYVRQDSPDDTDRTADV
;
A
#
# COMPACT_ATOMS: atom_id res chain seq x y z
N MET A 1 -25.16 -7.53 3.69
CA MET A 1 -24.10 -7.28 2.68
C MET A 1 -22.87 -8.01 3.17
N SER A 2 -22.29 -8.89 2.36
CA SER A 2 -21.02 -9.51 2.73
C SER A 2 -20.00 -8.38 2.76
N SER A 3 -19.29 -8.18 3.87
CA SER A 3 -18.18 -7.24 3.88
C SER A 3 -17.07 -7.89 3.06
N ASP A 4 -16.71 -7.26 1.94
CA ASP A 4 -15.69 -7.80 1.04
C ASP A 4 -14.34 -7.76 1.76
N MET A 5 -13.71 -8.93 1.88
CA MET A 5 -12.46 -9.11 2.62
C MET A 5 -11.26 -8.94 1.67
N LEU A 6 -10.44 -7.94 1.95
CA LEU A 6 -9.17 -7.67 1.26
C LEU A 6 -8.00 -8.08 2.15
N MET A 7 -6.96 -8.63 1.54
CA MET A 7 -5.72 -8.96 2.22
C MET A 7 -4.59 -8.05 1.74
N THR A 8 -3.51 -7.95 2.50
CA THR A 8 -2.28 -7.27 2.06
C THR A 8 -1.08 -8.16 2.29
N ILE A 9 -0.03 -7.99 1.49
CA ILE A 9 1.22 -8.74 1.65
C ILE A 9 2.42 -7.89 1.20
N GLY A 10 3.54 -8.06 1.87
CA GLY A 10 4.83 -7.51 1.46
C GLY A 10 5.71 -8.60 0.91
N HIS A 11 6.26 -8.45 -0.30
CA HIS A 11 7.16 -9.46 -0.83
C HIS A 11 8.53 -9.46 -0.13
N SER A 12 8.92 -8.34 0.50
CA SER A 12 10.17 -8.19 1.25
C SER A 12 11.38 -8.74 0.47
N ASN A 13 12.24 -9.50 1.14
CA ASN A 13 13.33 -10.28 0.58
C ASN A 13 12.99 -11.77 0.44
N HIS A 14 11.70 -12.14 0.45
CA HIS A 14 11.30 -13.53 0.24
C HIS A 14 11.74 -14.03 -1.14
N ASP A 15 11.95 -15.33 -1.27
CA ASP A 15 11.91 -15.95 -2.58
C ASP A 15 10.47 -16.04 -3.09
N LEU A 16 10.33 -16.36 -4.37
CA LEU A 16 9.03 -16.47 -5.03
C LEU A 16 8.16 -17.57 -4.41
N ASP A 17 8.77 -18.72 -4.05
CA ASP A 17 8.05 -19.87 -3.52
C ASP A 17 7.44 -19.58 -2.14
N THR A 18 8.17 -18.85 -1.29
CA THR A 18 7.68 -18.38 0.00
C THR A 18 6.49 -17.44 -0.17
N LEU A 19 6.59 -16.46 -1.10
CA LEU A 19 5.46 -15.57 -1.40
C LEU A 19 4.23 -16.38 -1.87
N VAL A 20 4.41 -17.28 -2.82
CA VAL A 20 3.33 -18.13 -3.35
C VAL A 20 2.74 -19.01 -2.25
N GLY A 21 3.56 -19.55 -1.36
CA GLY A 21 3.13 -20.33 -0.20
C GLY A 21 2.22 -19.53 0.73
N LEU A 22 2.63 -18.31 1.08
CA LEU A 22 1.85 -17.39 1.92
C LEU A 22 0.52 -17.02 1.26
N LEU A 23 0.52 -16.74 -0.04
CA LEU A 23 -0.69 -16.44 -0.82
C LEU A 23 -1.66 -17.63 -0.81
N ARG A 24 -1.15 -18.83 -1.08
CA ARG A 24 -1.96 -20.07 -1.13
C ARG A 24 -2.50 -20.48 0.24
N GLN A 25 -1.70 -20.36 1.29
CA GLN A 25 -2.13 -20.62 2.68
C GLN A 25 -3.35 -19.76 3.04
N ASN A 26 -3.40 -18.55 2.50
CA ASN A 26 -4.47 -17.59 2.72
C ASN A 26 -5.56 -17.62 1.63
N GLY A 27 -5.53 -18.58 0.71
CA GLY A 27 -6.54 -18.76 -0.35
C GLY A 27 -6.61 -17.61 -1.36
N VAL A 28 -5.54 -16.80 -1.48
CA VAL A 28 -5.51 -15.66 -2.40
C VAL A 28 -5.60 -16.15 -3.84
N THR A 29 -6.52 -15.56 -4.61
CA THR A 29 -6.75 -15.89 -6.03
C THR A 29 -6.25 -14.79 -6.97
N ALA A 30 -6.02 -13.59 -6.45
CA ALA A 30 -5.50 -12.46 -7.21
C ALA A 30 -4.56 -11.58 -6.39
N VAL A 31 -3.48 -11.11 -7.01
CA VAL A 31 -2.55 -10.11 -6.46
C VAL A 31 -2.78 -8.78 -7.16
N ALA A 32 -3.01 -7.75 -6.35
CA ALA A 32 -3.05 -6.35 -6.77
C ALA A 32 -1.72 -5.68 -6.41
N ASP A 33 -0.84 -5.48 -7.38
CA ASP A 33 0.46 -4.84 -7.16
C ASP A 33 0.33 -3.32 -7.16
N VAL A 34 0.51 -2.70 -6.00
CA VAL A 34 0.40 -1.24 -5.80
C VAL A 34 1.75 -0.55 -5.75
N ARG A 35 2.84 -1.22 -6.11
CA ARG A 35 4.17 -0.58 -6.21
C ARG A 35 4.16 0.39 -7.40
N SER A 36 4.53 1.65 -7.18
CA SER A 36 4.64 2.62 -8.28
C SER A 36 5.63 2.16 -9.36
N VAL A 37 6.72 1.51 -8.95
CA VAL A 37 7.73 0.96 -9.87
C VAL A 37 8.03 -0.49 -9.47
N PRO A 38 7.39 -1.50 -10.09
CA PRO A 38 7.60 -2.91 -9.78
C PRO A 38 8.84 -3.46 -10.52
N ALA A 39 9.99 -2.81 -10.30
CA ALA A 39 11.27 -3.17 -10.88
C ALA A 39 12.41 -2.97 -9.86
N SER A 40 13.26 -3.96 -9.72
CA SER A 40 14.40 -4.01 -8.81
C SER A 40 15.52 -4.88 -9.41
N GLN A 41 16.76 -4.41 -9.26
CA GLN A 41 17.94 -5.23 -9.57
C GLN A 41 18.26 -6.22 -8.45
N PHE A 42 17.89 -5.90 -7.21
CA PHE A 42 18.16 -6.74 -6.02
C PHE A 42 17.17 -7.89 -5.88
N ALA A 43 15.93 -7.72 -6.35
CA ALA A 43 14.88 -8.74 -6.29
C ALA A 43 14.24 -8.95 -7.68
N PRO A 44 15.01 -9.43 -8.67
CA PRO A 44 14.57 -9.48 -10.06
C PRO A 44 13.36 -10.41 -10.29
N HIS A 45 13.17 -11.42 -9.44
CA HIS A 45 12.00 -12.31 -9.46
C HIS A 45 10.69 -11.59 -9.13
N PHE A 46 10.75 -10.47 -8.40
CA PHE A 46 9.59 -9.60 -8.14
C PHE A 46 9.42 -8.47 -9.16
N ASN A 47 10.22 -8.43 -10.22
CA ASN A 47 9.95 -7.54 -11.34
C ASN A 47 8.65 -7.96 -12.00
N ARG A 48 7.79 -7.01 -12.40
CA ARG A 48 6.48 -7.31 -13.00
C ARG A 48 6.56 -8.36 -14.12
N LYS A 49 7.55 -8.23 -15.02
CA LYS A 49 7.76 -9.15 -16.16
C LYS A 49 8.04 -10.60 -15.74
N SER A 50 8.58 -10.82 -14.54
CA SER A 50 8.90 -12.13 -13.98
C SER A 50 7.80 -12.63 -13.04
N LEU A 51 7.25 -11.73 -12.22
CA LEU A 51 6.26 -12.06 -11.20
C LEU A 51 4.89 -12.41 -11.80
N GLU A 52 4.44 -11.68 -12.81
CA GLU A 52 3.14 -11.91 -13.47
C GLU A 52 3.02 -13.34 -14.03
N PRO A 53 3.92 -13.84 -14.90
CA PRO A 53 3.84 -15.22 -15.39
C PRO A 53 4.04 -16.26 -14.28
N ALA A 54 4.88 -15.97 -13.28
CA ALA A 54 5.08 -16.86 -12.14
C ALA A 54 3.80 -17.08 -11.33
N LEU A 55 3.07 -16.00 -11.02
CA LEU A 55 1.78 -16.10 -10.32
C LEU A 55 0.73 -16.79 -11.18
N GLN A 56 0.65 -16.47 -12.47
CA GLN A 56 -0.28 -17.10 -13.40
C GLN A 56 -0.06 -18.62 -13.48
N ALA A 57 1.19 -19.08 -13.53
CA ALA A 57 1.52 -20.51 -13.52
C ALA A 57 1.05 -21.24 -12.24
N THR A 58 0.81 -20.50 -11.16
CA THR A 58 0.30 -21.03 -9.89
C THR A 58 -1.22 -20.92 -9.75
N GLY A 59 -1.91 -20.36 -10.74
CA GLY A 59 -3.35 -20.10 -10.73
C GLY A 59 -3.75 -18.77 -10.08
N ILE A 60 -2.79 -17.92 -9.71
CA ILE A 60 -3.04 -16.63 -9.07
C ILE A 60 -3.00 -15.53 -10.14
N LYS A 61 -4.08 -14.76 -10.25
CA LYS A 61 -4.15 -13.62 -11.16
C LYS A 61 -3.22 -12.51 -10.67
N TYR A 62 -2.68 -11.74 -11.60
CA TYR A 62 -1.86 -10.56 -11.29
C TYR A 62 -2.48 -9.34 -11.95
N VAL A 63 -2.63 -8.26 -11.19
CA VAL A 63 -3.12 -6.99 -11.67
C VAL A 63 -2.18 -5.90 -11.17
N PHE A 64 -1.64 -5.12 -12.10
CA PHE A 64 -0.89 -3.93 -11.76
C PHE A 64 -1.84 -2.75 -11.48
N LEU A 65 -1.68 -2.14 -10.31
CA LEU A 65 -2.42 -0.96 -9.83
C LEU A 65 -1.47 0.12 -9.28
N GLY A 66 -0.19 0.08 -9.66
CA GLY A 66 0.81 1.06 -9.21
C GLY A 66 0.60 2.46 -9.78
N GLU A 67 -0.11 2.60 -10.90
CA GLU A 67 -0.47 3.90 -11.48
C GLU A 67 -1.59 4.60 -10.70
N GLU A 68 -2.54 3.81 -10.17
CA GLU A 68 -3.69 4.31 -9.41
C GLU A 68 -3.41 4.39 -7.91
N LEU A 69 -2.75 3.37 -7.34
CA LEU A 69 -2.62 3.16 -5.90
C LEU A 69 -1.16 3.19 -5.41
N GLY A 70 -0.22 3.55 -6.29
CA GLY A 70 1.16 3.79 -5.91
C GLY A 70 1.34 5.08 -5.10
N ALA A 71 2.30 5.07 -4.17
CA ALA A 71 2.62 6.25 -3.35
C ALA A 71 3.50 7.30 -4.05
N ARG A 72 3.79 7.13 -5.34
CA ARG A 72 4.48 8.12 -6.19
C ARG A 72 3.53 8.57 -7.29
N THR A 73 3.47 9.88 -7.51
CA THR A 73 2.61 10.50 -8.53
C THR A 73 3.37 11.63 -9.21
N ASP A 74 3.06 11.89 -10.47
CA ASP A 74 3.58 13.05 -11.22
C ASP A 74 2.74 14.32 -10.99
N ASP A 75 1.62 14.19 -10.28
CA ASP A 75 0.75 15.32 -9.92
C ASP A 75 1.37 16.16 -8.80
N MET A 76 1.97 17.30 -9.18
CA MET A 76 2.63 18.22 -8.24
C MET A 76 1.69 18.81 -7.19
N SER A 77 0.37 18.82 -7.43
CA SER A 77 -0.58 19.28 -6.40
C SER A 77 -0.61 18.38 -5.18
N CYS A 78 -0.16 17.12 -5.31
CA CYS A 78 -0.06 16.17 -4.22
C CYS A 78 1.17 16.39 -3.32
N TYR A 79 2.04 17.35 -3.61
CA TYR A 79 3.29 17.56 -2.88
C TYR A 79 3.24 18.78 -1.95
N VAL A 80 3.95 18.68 -0.82
CA VAL A 80 4.33 19.78 0.07
C VAL A 80 5.79 19.55 0.45
N ASP A 81 6.65 20.56 0.23
CA ASP A 81 8.10 20.48 0.48
C ASP A 81 8.77 19.24 -0.13
N GLY A 82 8.40 18.93 -1.39
CA GLY A 82 8.91 17.77 -2.13
C GLY A 82 8.39 16.41 -1.64
N ARG A 83 7.56 16.36 -0.60
CA ARG A 83 6.96 15.13 -0.06
C ARG A 83 5.51 14.94 -0.51
N VAL A 84 5.18 13.74 -0.98
CA VAL A 84 3.79 13.36 -1.29
C VAL A 84 2.94 13.42 -0.02
N GLN A 85 1.75 14.02 -0.14
CA GLN A 85 0.72 14.06 0.87
C GLN A 85 -0.35 13.01 0.53
N TYR A 86 -0.47 11.95 1.32
CA TYR A 86 -1.43 10.87 1.13
C TYR A 86 -2.86 11.37 1.17
N GLY A 87 -3.16 12.33 2.05
CA GLY A 87 -4.47 12.99 2.08
C GLY A 87 -4.85 13.64 0.74
N ARG A 88 -3.88 14.25 0.01
CA ARG A 88 -4.14 14.81 -1.32
C ARG A 88 -4.23 13.72 -2.39
N LEU A 89 -3.33 12.74 -2.33
CA LEU A 89 -3.29 11.61 -3.27
C LEU A 89 -4.60 10.81 -3.24
N ALA A 90 -5.15 10.57 -2.05
CA ALA A 90 -6.42 9.86 -1.85
C ALA A 90 -7.63 10.58 -2.48
N GLN A 91 -7.55 11.89 -2.67
CA GLN A 91 -8.60 12.69 -3.30
C GLN A 91 -8.48 12.75 -4.83
N THR A 92 -7.39 12.23 -5.41
CA THR A 92 -7.24 12.21 -6.87
C THR A 92 -8.23 11.24 -7.50
N ARG A 93 -8.68 11.56 -8.72
CA ARG A 93 -9.60 10.69 -9.47
C ARG A 93 -9.00 9.29 -9.70
N LYS A 94 -7.73 9.22 -10.11
CA LYS A 94 -7.01 7.96 -10.37
C LYS A 94 -7.01 7.05 -9.13
N PHE A 95 -6.72 7.62 -7.96
CA PHE A 95 -6.72 6.84 -6.72
C PHE A 95 -8.10 6.26 -6.41
N ARG A 96 -9.15 7.07 -6.49
CA ARG A 96 -10.53 6.61 -6.26
C ARG A 96 -10.95 5.52 -7.25
N GLU A 97 -10.55 5.63 -8.51
CA GLU A 97 -10.76 4.59 -9.54
C GLU A 97 -10.05 3.27 -9.16
N GLY A 98 -8.83 3.34 -8.62
CA GLY A 98 -8.09 2.18 -8.11
C GLY A 98 -8.79 1.50 -6.93
N ILE A 99 -9.29 2.28 -5.96
CA ILE A 99 -10.06 1.77 -4.82
C ILE A 99 -11.35 1.08 -5.28
N GLU A 100 -12.10 1.71 -6.19
CA GLU A 100 -13.31 1.12 -6.75
C GLU A 100 -13.01 -0.18 -7.51
N ARG A 101 -11.89 -0.25 -8.23
CA ARG A 101 -11.45 -1.45 -8.94
C ARG A 101 -11.11 -2.59 -7.99
N LEU A 102 -10.49 -2.30 -6.85
CA LEU A 102 -10.27 -3.30 -5.79
C LEU A 102 -11.59 -3.80 -5.20
N ALA A 103 -12.50 -2.89 -4.85
CA ALA A 103 -13.81 -3.25 -4.30
C ALA A 103 -14.61 -4.14 -5.26
N LYS A 104 -14.68 -3.78 -6.54
CA LYS A 104 -15.34 -4.61 -7.57
C LYS A 104 -14.71 -5.98 -7.73
N GLY A 105 -13.37 -6.06 -7.70
CA GLY A 105 -12.65 -7.33 -7.81
C GLY A 105 -12.88 -8.24 -6.60
N ALA A 106 -12.98 -7.67 -5.40
CA ALA A 106 -13.14 -8.41 -4.15
C ALA A 106 -14.48 -9.18 -4.06
N VAL A 107 -15.48 -8.80 -4.88
CA VAL A 107 -16.75 -9.53 -5.01
C VAL A 107 -16.54 -10.95 -5.55
N THR A 108 -15.55 -11.16 -6.41
CA THR A 108 -15.31 -12.44 -7.10
C THR A 108 -13.97 -13.08 -6.79
N GLU A 109 -13.03 -12.32 -6.24
CA GLU A 109 -11.66 -12.74 -6.00
C GLU A 109 -11.26 -12.52 -4.55
N ARG A 110 -10.42 -13.41 -4.02
CA ARG A 110 -9.73 -13.16 -2.76
C ARG A 110 -8.43 -12.42 -3.07
N ILE A 111 -8.43 -11.10 -2.92
CA ILE A 111 -7.35 -10.22 -3.38
C ILE A 111 -6.33 -9.98 -2.27
N ALA A 112 -5.03 -10.09 -2.59
CA ALA A 112 -3.94 -9.55 -1.80
C ALA A 112 -3.32 -8.31 -2.45
N ILE A 113 -3.37 -7.17 -1.75
CA ILE A 113 -2.71 -5.92 -2.10
C ILE A 113 -1.22 -6.05 -1.76
N MET A 114 -0.37 -6.06 -2.77
CA MET A 114 1.05 -6.33 -2.63
C MET A 114 1.91 -5.07 -2.75
N CYS A 115 2.91 -4.96 -1.87
CA CYS A 115 3.99 -3.99 -1.98
C CYS A 115 5.35 -4.62 -1.60
N THR A 116 6.39 -3.79 -1.48
CA THR A 116 7.77 -4.20 -1.18
C THR A 116 8.00 -4.50 0.30
N GLU A 117 7.60 -3.61 1.19
CA GLU A 117 7.98 -3.66 2.62
C GLU A 117 7.34 -4.86 3.33
N GLY A 118 8.10 -5.62 4.12
CA GLY A 118 7.54 -6.74 4.88
C GLY A 118 6.53 -6.28 5.93
N GLU A 119 6.95 -5.37 6.80
CA GLU A 119 6.12 -4.78 7.87
C GLU A 119 5.00 -3.89 7.28
N PRO A 120 3.71 -4.24 7.49
CA PRO A 120 2.57 -3.47 7.00
C PRO A 120 2.62 -1.98 7.37
N LEU A 121 2.98 -1.64 8.62
CA LEU A 121 2.95 -0.26 9.09
C LEU A 121 4.03 0.63 8.45
N ASN A 122 5.07 0.05 7.86
CA ASN A 122 6.11 0.80 7.15
C ASN A 122 5.80 1.01 5.67
N CYS A 123 4.57 0.72 5.23
CA CYS A 123 4.19 0.69 3.83
C CYS A 123 2.95 1.55 3.54
N HIS A 124 2.93 2.19 2.37
CA HIS A 124 1.76 2.93 1.89
C HIS A 124 0.54 2.03 1.67
N ARG A 125 0.75 0.73 1.41
CA ARG A 125 -0.37 -0.23 1.28
C ARG A 125 -1.26 -0.22 2.51
N THR A 126 -0.72 0.09 3.68
CA THR A 126 -1.47 0.15 4.94
C THR A 126 -1.88 1.58 5.26
N VAL A 127 -0.91 2.51 5.32
CA VAL A 127 -1.13 3.89 5.78
C VAL A 127 -2.01 4.70 4.84
N LEU A 128 -2.03 4.35 3.55
CA LEU A 128 -2.85 4.99 2.52
C LEU A 128 -3.97 4.06 2.01
N VAL A 129 -3.61 2.95 1.37
CA VAL A 129 -4.59 2.14 0.61
C VAL A 129 -5.56 1.41 1.53
N SER A 130 -5.05 0.66 2.52
CA SER A 130 -5.89 -0.09 3.47
C SER A 130 -6.73 0.83 4.34
N ARG A 131 -6.16 1.98 4.76
CA ARG A 131 -6.89 3.03 5.49
C ARG A 131 -8.16 3.44 4.73
N VAL A 132 -8.02 3.85 3.47
CA VAL A 132 -9.17 4.31 2.66
C VAL A 132 -10.18 3.18 2.42
N LEU A 133 -9.72 1.94 2.24
CA LEU A 133 -10.60 0.78 2.12
C LEU A 133 -11.40 0.52 3.41
N ALA A 134 -10.75 0.60 4.57
CA ALA A 134 -11.37 0.38 5.87
C ALA A 134 -12.37 1.51 6.21
N GLU A 135 -12.02 2.77 5.94
CA GLU A 135 -12.95 3.91 6.05
C GLU A 135 -14.17 3.74 5.12
N GLY A 136 -14.00 3.06 3.98
CA GLY A 136 -15.06 2.66 3.06
C GLY A 136 -15.88 1.42 3.50
N GLY A 137 -15.55 0.81 4.64
CA GLY A 137 -16.26 -0.34 5.22
C GLY A 137 -15.77 -1.71 4.76
N ALA A 138 -14.64 -1.80 4.06
CA ALA A 138 -14.02 -3.09 3.72
C ALA A 138 -13.28 -3.69 4.91
N VAL A 139 -13.34 -5.02 5.06
CA VAL A 139 -12.53 -5.72 6.06
C VAL A 139 -11.14 -5.98 5.47
N VAL A 140 -10.11 -5.41 6.10
CA VAL A 140 -8.71 -5.59 5.65
C VAL A 140 -7.92 -6.44 6.63
N GLN A 141 -7.15 -7.39 6.09
CA GLN A 141 -6.23 -8.24 6.83
C GLN A 141 -4.80 -8.15 6.27
N HIS A 142 -3.80 -8.16 7.14
CA HIS A 142 -2.39 -8.05 6.77
C HIS A 142 -1.69 -9.39 6.97
N ILE A 143 -1.22 -10.00 5.87
CA ILE A 143 -0.38 -11.18 5.89
C ILE A 143 1.05 -10.73 6.19
N HIS A 144 1.61 -11.24 7.29
CA HIS A 144 3.00 -11.04 7.68
C HIS A 144 3.89 -12.11 7.04
N GLY A 145 5.20 -11.84 6.95
CA GLY A 145 6.16 -12.74 6.30
C GLY A 145 6.36 -14.09 6.99
N ASP A 146 5.89 -14.22 8.24
CA ASP A 146 5.85 -15.47 9.01
C ASP A 146 4.53 -16.25 8.83
N GLY A 147 3.61 -15.76 8.00
CA GLY A 147 2.29 -16.35 7.77
C GLY A 147 1.21 -15.93 8.76
N ARG A 148 1.54 -15.13 9.80
CA ARG A 148 0.54 -14.57 10.70
C ARG A 148 -0.35 -13.59 9.94
N VAL A 149 -1.65 -13.60 10.25
CA VAL A 149 -2.62 -12.63 9.74
C VAL A 149 -3.01 -11.68 10.86
N GLU A 150 -2.90 -10.38 10.61
CA GLU A 150 -3.26 -9.29 11.53
C GLU A 150 -4.45 -8.51 10.97
N SER A 151 -5.48 -8.22 11.76
CA SER A 151 -6.57 -7.31 11.36
C SER A 151 -6.06 -5.88 11.21
N HIS A 152 -6.70 -5.10 10.33
CA HIS A 152 -6.38 -3.68 10.19
C HIS A 152 -6.47 -2.93 11.52
N ASP A 153 -7.53 -3.16 12.30
CA ASP A 153 -7.71 -2.54 13.62
C ASP A 153 -6.54 -2.81 14.58
N SER A 154 -6.06 -4.06 14.65
CA SER A 154 -4.91 -4.41 15.50
C SER A 154 -3.60 -3.78 14.98
N ALA A 155 -3.46 -3.63 13.67
CA ALA A 155 -2.35 -2.88 13.11
C ALA A 155 -2.43 -1.39 13.48
N MET A 156 -3.63 -0.79 13.49
CA MET A 156 -3.86 0.60 13.89
C MET A 156 -3.60 0.80 15.40
N GLU A 157 -4.00 -0.13 16.26
CA GLU A 157 -3.64 -0.12 17.68
C GLU A 157 -2.13 -0.17 17.88
N ARG A 158 -1.43 -1.05 17.15
CA ARG A 158 0.03 -1.16 17.18
C ARG A 158 0.71 0.12 16.67
N LEU A 159 0.11 0.78 15.68
CA LEU A 159 0.59 2.06 15.18
C LEU A 159 0.45 3.16 16.24
N MET A 160 -0.71 3.27 16.90
CA MET A 160 -0.88 4.22 18.00
C MET A 160 0.11 3.94 19.14
N ALA A 161 0.29 2.68 19.54
CA ALA A 161 1.25 2.29 20.58
C ALA A 161 2.68 2.71 20.22
N LYS A 162 3.10 2.54 18.95
CA LYS A 162 4.41 2.95 18.44
C LYS A 162 4.70 4.44 18.66
N PHE A 163 3.68 5.29 18.65
CA PHE A 163 3.82 6.73 18.87
C PHE A 163 3.41 7.19 20.28
N GLY A 164 3.13 6.27 21.20
CA GLY A 164 2.69 6.58 22.56
C GLY A 164 1.27 7.15 22.63
N LEU A 165 0.42 6.79 21.67
CA LEU A 165 -0.95 7.30 21.52
C LEU A 165 -2.03 6.25 21.81
N ALA A 166 -1.66 5.06 22.31
CA ALA A 166 -2.60 3.97 22.57
C ALA A 166 -3.52 4.24 23.78
N GLU A 167 -2.98 4.88 24.82
CA GLU A 167 -3.73 5.12 26.07
C GLU A 167 -4.84 6.16 25.88
N PRO A 168 -6.00 5.99 26.52
CA PRO A 168 -7.06 6.99 26.49
C PRO A 168 -6.58 8.35 27.02
N GLU A 169 -7.01 9.42 26.37
CA GLU A 169 -6.69 10.79 26.77
C GLU A 169 -7.94 11.62 27.03
N LEU A 170 -7.83 12.63 27.89
CA LEU A 170 -8.96 13.47 28.29
C LEU A 170 -9.45 14.41 27.17
N PHE A 171 -8.56 14.83 26.28
CA PHE A 171 -8.82 15.88 25.30
C PHE A 171 -8.88 15.41 23.85
N ARG A 172 -8.61 14.11 23.60
CA ARG A 172 -8.57 13.55 22.24
C ARG A 172 -9.33 12.24 22.17
N THR A 173 -10.16 12.12 21.16
CA THR A 173 -10.87 10.89 20.79
C THR A 173 -9.90 9.82 20.30
N PRO A 174 -10.32 8.53 20.24
CA PRO A 174 -9.53 7.50 19.58
C PRO A 174 -9.18 7.82 18.13
N ASP A 175 -10.13 8.37 17.37
CA ASP A 175 -9.95 8.68 15.95
C ASP A 175 -8.91 9.80 15.75
N GLU A 176 -8.96 10.87 16.55
CA GLU A 176 -7.96 11.95 16.49
C GLU A 176 -6.55 11.46 16.84
N ARG A 177 -6.42 10.52 17.79
CA ARG A 177 -5.13 9.90 18.13
C ARG A 177 -4.61 9.00 17.02
N LEU A 178 -5.50 8.26 16.36
CA LEU A 178 -5.15 7.43 15.23
C LEU A 178 -4.73 8.27 14.02
N ASP A 179 -5.45 9.36 13.73
CA ASP A 179 -5.10 10.31 12.67
C ASP A 179 -3.69 10.88 12.88
N GLU A 180 -3.38 11.31 14.11
CA GLU A 180 -2.03 11.78 14.46
C GLU A 180 -0.97 10.67 14.26
N ALA A 181 -1.26 9.43 14.67
CA ALA A 181 -0.34 8.30 14.48
C ALA A 181 -0.10 7.99 12.99
N LEU A 182 -1.15 8.07 12.17
CA LEU A 182 -1.08 7.89 10.72
C LEU A 182 -0.28 9.03 10.06
N SER A 183 -0.52 10.29 10.43
CA SER A 183 0.23 11.44 9.93
C SER A 183 1.73 11.33 10.26
N ARG A 184 2.08 10.99 11.51
CA ARG A 184 3.49 10.76 11.89
C ARG A 184 4.14 9.61 11.14
N GLN A 185 3.37 8.57 10.82
CA GLN A 185 3.90 7.44 10.06
C GLN A 185 4.05 7.80 8.57
N GLU A 186 3.09 8.53 8.00
CA GLU A 186 3.18 9.09 6.65
C GLU A 186 4.44 9.94 6.50
N GLU A 187 4.73 10.86 7.42
CA GLU A 187 5.94 11.68 7.37
C GLU A 187 7.24 10.86 7.27
N ARG A 188 7.26 9.67 7.87
CA ARG A 188 8.41 8.76 7.89
C ARG A 188 8.57 7.93 6.61
N ILE A 189 7.47 7.62 5.91
CA ILE A 189 7.47 6.65 4.81
C ILE A 189 7.07 7.25 3.46
N ALA A 190 6.44 8.42 3.44
CA ALA A 190 5.97 9.06 2.23
C ALA A 190 7.16 9.38 1.31
N TYR A 191 6.92 9.21 0.02
CA TYR A 191 7.92 9.48 -0.99
C TYR A 191 8.29 10.96 -0.98
N VAL A 192 9.59 11.24 -0.97
CA VAL A 192 10.17 12.56 -1.16
C VAL A 192 10.82 12.57 -2.53
N ARG A 193 10.37 13.47 -3.40
CA ARG A 193 11.00 13.72 -4.68
C ARG A 193 12.38 14.33 -4.41
N GLN A 194 13.41 13.76 -5.01
CA GLN A 194 14.70 14.42 -5.10
C GLN A 194 14.60 15.40 -6.26
N ASP A 195 14.54 16.70 -5.96
CA ASP A 195 14.73 17.71 -6.99
C ASP A 195 16.20 17.67 -7.39
N SER A 196 16.48 17.20 -8.60
CA SER A 196 17.80 17.41 -9.20
C SER A 196 17.95 18.90 -9.50
N PRO A 197 19.04 19.57 -9.09
CA PRO A 197 19.24 21.00 -9.32
C PRO A 197 19.52 21.38 -10.80
N ASP A 198 19.13 20.56 -11.77
CA ASP A 198 19.60 20.63 -13.16
C ASP A 198 18.50 20.95 -14.19
N ASP A 199 17.32 21.42 -13.75
CA ASP A 199 16.19 21.74 -14.64
C ASP A 199 15.93 23.25 -14.79
N THR A 200 16.91 24.10 -14.46
CA THR A 200 16.83 25.56 -14.64
C THR A 200 17.70 26.12 -15.77
N ASP A 201 18.24 25.30 -16.67
CA ASP A 201 19.09 25.80 -17.77
C ASP A 201 18.78 25.21 -19.16
N ARG A 202 17.51 25.31 -19.61
CA ARG A 202 17.13 25.01 -21.01
C ARG A 202 16.11 25.99 -21.62
N THR A 203 16.04 27.23 -21.13
CA THR A 203 15.29 28.30 -21.81
C THR A 203 16.12 29.57 -21.92
N ALA A 204 17.22 29.50 -22.65
CA ALA A 204 17.92 30.66 -23.20
C ALA A 204 18.74 30.22 -24.43
N ASP A 205 18.05 29.89 -25.53
CA ASP A 205 18.58 30.03 -26.90
C ASP A 205 17.47 29.67 -27.91
N VAL A 206 16.67 30.68 -28.28
CA VAL A 206 16.10 30.91 -29.62
C VAL A 206 15.93 32.41 -29.82
#